data_AF-A0A6M5YJQ9-F1
#
_entry.id   AF-A0A6M5YJQ9-F1
#
_cell.length_a   1.000
_cell.length_b   1.000
_cell.length_c   1.000
_cell.angle_alpha   90.00
_cell.angle_beta   90.00
_cell.angle_gamma   90.00
#
_symmetry.space_group_name_H-M   'P 1'
#
loop_
_entity.id
_entity.type
_entity.pdbx_description
1 polymer ?
#
loop_
_entity_poly.entity_id
_entity_poly.type
_entity_poly.pdbx_seq_one_letter_code
_entity_poly.pdbx_strand_id
1 'polypeptide(L)' 'MPLRPNSALADDVCAASAAYLFNLLPDLVKLPAPEQFQRLAAHFEAALLAYHDGINGWLPEPSQN' A
#
# COMPACT_ATOMS: atom_id res chain seq x y z
N MET A 1 20.01 -12.54 5.56
CA MET A 1 18.98 -13.59 5.41
C MET A 1 17.90 -13.04 4.49
N PRO A 2 17.39 -13.79 3.50
CA PRO A 2 16.21 -13.33 2.76
C PRO A 2 15.05 -13.18 3.74
N LEU A 3 14.48 -11.97 3.82
CA LEU A 3 13.29 -11.68 4.61
C LEU A 3 12.16 -12.57 4.07
N ARG A 4 11.61 -13.45 4.92
CA ARG A 4 10.41 -14.20 4.55
C ARG A 4 9.25 -13.20 4.47
N PRO A 5 8.37 -13.28 3.45
CA PRO A 5 7.19 -12.44 3.40
C PRO A 5 6.39 -12.58 4.70
N ASN A 6 6.11 -11.47 5.37
CA ASN A 6 5.21 -11.46 6.52
C ASN A 6 3.78 -11.49 5.97
N SER A 7 3.17 -12.68 5.97
CA SER A 7 1.84 -12.87 5.38
C SER A 7 0.78 -11.97 6.02
N ALA A 8 0.85 -11.73 7.34
CA ALA A 8 -0.11 -10.86 8.03
C ALA A 8 0.02 -9.40 7.57
N LEU A 9 1.26 -8.88 7.47
CA LEU A 9 1.48 -7.51 6.98
C LEU A 9 1.08 -7.38 5.49
N ALA A 10 1.31 -8.41 4.70
CA ALA A 10 0.88 -8.43 3.30
C ALA A 10 -0.65 -8.40 3.19
N ASP A 11 -1.35 -9.20 4.02
CA ASP A 11 -2.81 -9.22 4.09
C ASP A 11 -3.38 -7.86 4.53
N ASP A 12 -2.75 -7.21 5.53
CA ASP A 12 -3.15 -5.88 6.00
C ASP A 12 -2.99 -4.80 4.91
N VAL A 13 -1.85 -4.79 4.20
CA VAL A 13 -1.61 -3.86 3.09
C VAL A 13 -2.58 -4.09 1.94
N CYS A 14 -2.92 -5.35 1.64
CA CYS A 14 -3.93 -5.70 0.64
C CYS A 14 -5.33 -5.21 1.05
N ALA A 15 -5.73 -5.45 2.29
CA ALA A 15 -7.03 -5.04 2.82
C ALA A 15 -7.16 -3.50 2.84
N ALA A 16 -6.15 -2.78 3.31
CA ALA A 16 -6.12 -1.32 3.32
C ALA A 16 -6.19 -0.75 1.90
N SER A 17 -5.44 -1.33 0.97
CA SER A 17 -5.46 -0.95 -0.45
C SER A 17 -6.84 -1.14 -1.07
N ALA A 18 -7.48 -2.28 -0.82
CA ALA A 18 -8.82 -2.57 -1.34
C ALA A 18 -9.86 -1.58 -0.80
N ALA A 19 -9.83 -1.28 0.50
CA ALA A 19 -10.74 -0.33 1.13
C ALA A 19 -10.58 1.09 0.57
N TYR A 20 -9.35 1.54 0.39
CA TYR A 20 -9.05 2.85 -0.20
C TYR A 20 -9.54 2.93 -1.66
N LEU A 21 -9.18 1.93 -2.48
CA LEU A 21 -9.57 1.90 -3.88
C LEU A 21 -11.09 1.82 -4.06
N PHE A 22 -11.78 1.05 -3.22
CA PHE A 22 -13.24 0.93 -3.30
C PHE A 22 -13.94 2.29 -3.18
N ASN A 23 -13.47 3.15 -2.26
CA ASN A 23 -14.01 4.50 -2.10
C ASN A 23 -13.71 5.42 -3.28
N LEU A 24 -12.62 5.18 -4.02
CA LEU A 24 -12.21 5.98 -5.17
C LEU A 24 -12.71 5.45 -6.51
N LEU A 25 -13.17 4.20 -6.58
CA LEU A 25 -13.65 3.55 -7.81
C LEU A 25 -14.63 4.43 -8.61
N PRO A 26 -15.66 5.07 -8.01
CA PRO A 26 -16.63 5.89 -8.76
C PRO A 26 -15.99 7.06 -9.51
N ASP A 27 -14.92 7.64 -8.97
CA ASP A 27 -14.22 8.75 -9.62
C ASP A 27 -13.14 8.25 -10.59
N LEU A 28 -12.51 7.13 -10.25
CA LEU A 28 -11.48 6.51 -11.08
C LEU A 28 -12.06 6.08 -12.44
N VAL A 29 -13.24 5.45 -12.47
CA VAL A 29 -13.87 4.99 -13.72
C VAL A 29 -14.29 6.12 -14.67
N LYS A 30 -14.35 7.38 -14.20
CA LYS A 30 -14.65 8.55 -15.03
C LYS A 30 -13.44 9.04 -15.83
N LEU A 31 -12.24 8.61 -15.45
CA LEU A 31 -10.99 9.03 -16.09
C LEU A 31 -10.72 8.20 -17.37
N PRO A 32 -9.89 8.70 -18.31
CA PRO A 32 -9.39 7.90 -19.41
C PRO A 32 -8.59 6.67 -18.91
N ALA A 33 -8.69 5.55 -19.61
CA ALA A 33 -8.01 4.30 -19.23
C ALA A 33 -6.50 4.45 -18.91
N PRO A 34 -5.71 5.24 -19.64
CA PRO A 34 -4.31 5.48 -19.28
C PRO A 34 -4.13 6.13 -17.90
N GLU A 35 -5.01 7.08 -17.54
CA GLU A 35 -4.95 7.76 -16.26
C GLU A 35 -5.43 6.87 -15.10
N GLN A 36 -6.44 6.04 -15.35
CA GLN A 36 -6.87 5.00 -14.41
C GLN A 36 -5.70 4.08 -14.05
N PHE A 37 -5.00 3.59 -15.07
CA PHE A 37 -3.85 2.71 -14.89
C PHE A 37 -2.72 3.40 -14.12
N GLN A 38 -2.37 4.63 -14.48
CA GLN A 38 -1.33 5.41 -13.78
C GLN A 38 -1.64 5.60 -12.30
N ARG A 39 -2.90 5.93 -11.94
CA ARG A 39 -3.30 6.12 -10.55
C ARG A 39 -3.28 4.82 -9.75
N LEU A 40 -3.74 3.72 -10.34
CA LEU A 40 -3.67 2.40 -9.70
C LEU A 40 -2.21 1.95 -9.52
N ALA A 41 -1.37 2.13 -10.54
CA ALA A 41 0.05 1.79 -10.47
C ALA A 41 0.75 2.57 -9.36
N ALA A 42 0.53 3.89 -9.27
CA ALA A 42 1.10 4.73 -8.22
C ALA A 42 0.64 4.30 -6.81
N HIS A 43 -0.63 3.91 -6.65
CA HIS A 43 -1.13 3.37 -5.37
C HIS A 43 -0.41 2.10 -4.97
N PHE A 44 -0.30 1.12 -5.89
CA PHE A 44 0.35 -0.15 -5.59
C PHE A 44 1.86 -0.01 -5.36
N GLU A 45 2.52 0.91 -6.06
CA GLU A 45 3.92 1.24 -5.82
C GLU A 45 4.13 1.80 -4.40
N ALA A 46 3.30 2.77 -4.00
CA ALA A 46 3.35 3.32 -2.64
C ALA A 46 3.03 2.26 -1.56
N ALA A 47 2.04 1.40 -1.81
CA ALA A 47 1.68 0.31 -0.89
C ALA A 47 2.81 -0.72 -0.74
N LEU A 48 3.52 -1.04 -1.84
CA LEU A 48 4.67 -1.94 -1.81
C LEU A 48 5.86 -1.33 -1.04
N LEU A 49 6.11 -0.03 -1.23
CA LEU A 49 7.13 0.69 -0.46
C LEU A 49 6.79 0.70 1.03
N ALA A 50 5.55 1.00 1.39
CA ALA A 50 5.08 0.96 2.77
C ALA A 50 5.19 -0.45 3.39
N TYR A 51 4.87 -1.50 2.63
CA TYR A 51 5.08 -2.90 3.03
C TYR A 51 6.56 -3.18 3.30
N HIS A 52 7.44 -2.78 2.39
CA HIS A 52 8.88 -2.97 2.53
C HIS A 52 9.44 -2.21 3.74
N ASP A 53 9.04 -0.96 3.94
CA ASP A 53 9.42 -0.15 5.10
C ASP A 53 8.88 -0.76 6.40
N GLY A 54 7.64 -1.26 6.39
CA GLY A 54 7.06 -2.01 7.50
C GLY A 54 7.85 -3.27 7.85
N ILE A 55 8.32 -4.04 6.85
CA ILE A 55 9.20 -5.19 7.06
C ILE A 55 10.54 -4.76 7.65
N ASN A 56 11.13 -3.67 7.16
CA ASN A 56 12.42 -3.16 7.63
C ASN A 56 12.35 -2.54 9.03
N GLY A 57 11.15 -2.54 9.63
CA GLY A 57 10.87 -1.94 10.89
C GLY A 57 10.40 -0.52 10.66
N TRP A 58 9.08 -0.33 10.72
CA TRP A 58 8.57 0.83 11.44
C TRP A 58 9.24 0.81 12.82
N LEU A 59 10.37 1.50 12.92
CA LEU A 59 11.04 1.73 14.18
C LEU A 59 10.04 2.55 15.01
N PRO A 60 9.54 2.04 16.16
CA PRO A 60 8.83 2.91 17.06
C PRO A 60 9.75 4.08 17.37
N GLU A 61 9.23 5.31 17.28
CA GLU A 61 9.99 6.48 17.74
C GLU A 61 10.50 6.17 19.16
N PRO A 62 11.79 6.35 19.46
CA PRO A 62 12.30 6.11 20.79
C PRO A 62 11.51 7.00 21.75
N SER A 63 10.76 6.37 22.66
CA SER A 63 10.00 7.06 23.69
C SER A 63 10.94 7.98 24.45
N GLN A 64 10.72 9.29 24.35
CA GLN A 64 11.48 10.28 25.10
C GLN A 64 11.19 10.06 26.59
N ASN A 65 12.14 9.43 27.29
CA ASN A 65 12.20 9.36 28.75
C ASN A 65 12.66 10.69 29.33
#